data_AF-A0A838H2S0-F1
#
_entry.id   AF-A0A838H2S0-F1
#
_cell.length_a   1.000
_cell.length_b   1.000
_cell.length_c   1.000
_cell.angle_alpha   90.00
_cell.angle_beta   90.00
_cell.angle_gamma   90.00
#
_symmetry.space_group_name_H-M   'P 1'
#
loop_
_entity.id
_entity.type
_entity.pdbx_description
1 polymer ?
#
loop_
_entity_poly.entity_id
_entity_poly.type
_entity_poly.pdbx_seq_one_letter_code
_entity_poly.pdbx_strand_id
1 'polypeptide(L)'
;MNLIQLFVEPVARYGFMQAGLTAALIVGVVSAVLSCLLVVRHQALLGDAISHAVLLGVAVGYLLARQAGIFWGALVVAVLTGLAITYIERHSPVKLDAVMGICFTATFALGLAIISVAKPRGIDLFHILFGNVLGVSSSDLVLTGASGAAVLVTVVVLFRPFHLWSFDPLMAEAVGLRVGLLQYVFTALLSATIVAALQAVGLILVIAMLITPGATALLLTSRLRTMMLVAAGVGSLSAVGGLYGSYYYDVASGPAIVLVATACFAVALFCAPRGGVLARAVRRRRSADRTLAEDVLKALFSPDDTDAAIPVATLEQRVGTGPERIRRPLRGLVRHRLVTLDGGNVTLTAAGRAQALRMVRTHRLLERYVHEAEGVPLHELHDLAEELEHDVDETALSDIDRILGSPGTDPHGHPIPSPSGELAAIAGRPLAECPVGEQGVVTMVGDDRADLLAAMVEAGILPQRTVTVLGHGDDGLRARVGEREVVLPAEVAQRVYVVDGQRLSRPMEGAVRADSPAP
;
A
#
# COMPACT_ATOMS: atom_id res chain seq x y z
N MET A 1 -36.98 11.65 28.77
CA MET A 1 -37.23 10.42 27.98
C MET A 1 -36.08 9.46 28.25
N ASN A 2 -36.32 8.26 28.79
CA ASN A 2 -35.24 7.27 28.93
C ASN A 2 -34.78 6.78 27.55
N LEU A 3 -33.48 6.57 27.34
CA LEU A 3 -32.90 6.13 26.05
C LEU A 3 -33.59 4.85 25.54
N ILE A 4 -33.99 3.97 26.46
CA ILE A 4 -34.72 2.74 26.17
C ILE A 4 -36.14 3.01 25.66
N GLN A 5 -36.85 4.01 26.20
CA GLN A 5 -38.17 4.38 25.68
C GLN A 5 -38.10 5.06 24.31
N LEU A 6 -37.05 5.87 24.06
CA LEU A 6 -36.81 6.47 22.75
C LEU A 6 -36.64 5.40 21.65
N PHE A 7 -35.91 4.31 21.93
CA PHE A 7 -35.65 3.25 20.95
C PHE A 7 -36.76 2.19 20.89
N VAL A 8 -37.35 1.80 22.02
CA VAL A 8 -38.28 0.65 22.09
C VAL A 8 -39.72 1.05 21.76
N GLU A 9 -40.16 2.27 22.07
CA GLU A 9 -41.56 2.69 21.93
C GLU A 9 -42.07 2.74 20.47
N PRO A 10 -41.29 3.19 19.46
CA PRO A 10 -41.72 3.18 18.06
C PRO A 10 -41.88 1.76 17.50
N VAL A 11 -40.95 0.87 17.83
CA VAL A 11 -40.95 -0.52 17.35
C VAL A 11 -41.99 -1.35 18.10
N ALA A 12 -42.22 -1.11 19.39
CA ALA A 12 -43.18 -1.88 20.18
C ALA A 12 -44.65 -1.50 19.93
N ARG A 13 -44.95 -0.28 19.45
CA ARG A 13 -46.33 0.19 19.23
C ARG A 13 -46.83 0.12 17.78
N TYR A 14 -45.94 0.19 16.78
CA TYR A 14 -46.35 0.31 15.37
C TYR A 14 -45.96 -0.90 14.52
N GLY A 15 -46.95 -1.71 14.12
CA GLY A 15 -46.72 -2.90 13.30
C GLY A 15 -46.08 -2.62 11.93
N PHE A 16 -46.37 -1.47 11.32
CA PHE A 16 -45.74 -1.06 10.06
C PHE A 16 -44.24 -0.79 10.21
N MET A 17 -43.81 -0.30 11.38
CA MET A 17 -42.40 -0.01 11.66
C MET A 17 -41.62 -1.31 11.92
N GLN A 18 -42.25 -2.29 12.57
CA GLN A 18 -41.68 -3.64 12.72
C GLN A 18 -41.49 -4.34 11.37
N ALA A 19 -42.49 -4.28 10.50
CA ALA A 19 -42.43 -4.86 9.16
C ALA A 19 -41.34 -4.18 8.31
N GLY A 20 -41.27 -2.85 8.34
CA GLY A 20 -40.24 -2.10 7.62
C GLY A 20 -38.82 -2.37 8.16
N LEU A 21 -38.65 -2.45 9.48
CA LEU A 21 -37.35 -2.74 10.08
C LEU A 21 -36.88 -4.17 9.74
N THR A 22 -37.77 -5.15 9.83
CA THR A 22 -37.44 -6.54 9.48
C THR A 22 -37.09 -6.68 8.00
N ALA A 23 -37.86 -6.05 7.10
CA ALA A 23 -37.52 -6.01 5.68
C ALA A 23 -36.15 -5.35 5.42
N ALA A 24 -35.90 -4.19 6.01
CA ALA A 24 -34.64 -3.46 5.85
C ALA A 24 -33.43 -4.23 6.41
N LEU A 25 -33.59 -4.93 7.54
CA LEU A 25 -32.54 -5.77 8.12
C LEU A 25 -32.25 -6.99 7.24
N ILE A 26 -33.28 -7.70 6.76
CA ILE A 26 -33.10 -8.84 5.86
C ILE A 26 -32.37 -8.40 4.60
N VAL A 27 -32.85 -7.34 3.94
CA VAL A 27 -32.23 -6.79 2.73
C VAL A 27 -30.81 -6.32 3.00
N GLY A 28 -30.58 -5.61 4.10
CA GLY A 28 -29.28 -5.10 4.50
C GLY A 28 -28.26 -6.21 4.72
N VAL A 29 -28.63 -7.30 5.41
CA VAL A 29 -27.74 -8.43 5.67
C VAL A 29 -27.46 -9.23 4.39
N VAL A 30 -28.49 -9.61 3.65
CA VAL A 30 -28.36 -10.45 2.45
C VAL A 30 -27.55 -9.70 1.38
N SER A 31 -27.89 -8.44 1.13
CA SER A 31 -27.19 -7.59 0.16
C SER A 31 -25.75 -7.32 0.58
N ALA A 32 -25.48 -7.10 1.86
CA ALA A 32 -24.11 -6.88 2.35
C ALA A 32 -23.19 -8.10 2.18
N VAL A 33 -23.72 -9.33 2.31
CA VAL A 33 -22.94 -10.55 2.07
C VAL A 33 -22.55 -10.67 0.59
N LEU A 34 -23.52 -10.46 -0.32
CA LEU A 34 -23.24 -10.45 -1.76
C LEU A 34 -22.33 -9.28 -2.17
N SER A 35 -22.48 -8.13 -1.51
CA SER A 35 -21.65 -6.93 -1.70
C SER A 35 -20.16 -7.25 -1.55
N CYS A 36 -19.79 -8.06 -0.56
CA CYS A 36 -18.39 -8.45 -0.39
C CYS A 36 -17.83 -9.21 -1.60
N LEU A 37 -18.63 -10.10 -2.20
CA LEU A 37 -18.22 -10.85 -3.39
C LEU A 37 -18.16 -9.94 -4.62
N LEU A 38 -19.12 -9.02 -4.78
CA LEU A 38 -19.11 -8.02 -5.86
C LEU A 38 -17.85 -7.14 -5.82
N VAL A 39 -17.52 -6.64 -4.63
CA VAL A 39 -16.43 -5.69 -4.43
C VAL A 39 -15.07 -6.36 -4.63
N VAL A 40 -14.85 -7.55 -4.05
CA VAL A 40 -13.57 -8.29 -4.20
C VAL A 40 -13.31 -8.67 -5.65
N ARG A 41 -14.36 -8.90 -6.44
CA ARG A 41 -14.25 -9.24 -7.87
C ARG A 41 -14.23 -8.03 -8.81
N HIS A 42 -14.24 -6.80 -8.31
CA HIS A 42 -14.36 -5.58 -9.12
C HIS A 42 -15.62 -5.53 -10.01
N GLN A 43 -16.71 -6.16 -9.56
CA GLN A 43 -17.99 -6.22 -10.28
C GLN A 43 -19.08 -5.40 -9.57
N ALA A 44 -18.71 -4.34 -8.85
CA ALA A 44 -19.63 -3.56 -8.03
C ALA A 44 -20.84 -2.99 -8.81
N LEU A 45 -20.66 -2.66 -10.10
CA LEU A 45 -21.72 -2.14 -10.97
C LEU A 45 -22.63 -3.22 -11.58
N LEU A 46 -22.32 -4.51 -11.38
CA LEU A 46 -23.15 -5.61 -11.90
C LEU A 46 -24.55 -5.60 -11.28
N GLY A 47 -24.64 -5.27 -9.99
CA GLY A 47 -25.91 -5.12 -9.29
C GLY A 47 -26.77 -4.00 -9.88
N ASP A 48 -26.17 -2.85 -10.21
CA ASP A 48 -26.86 -1.71 -10.81
C ASP A 48 -27.41 -2.05 -12.21
N ALA A 49 -26.60 -2.70 -13.04
CA ALA A 49 -27.02 -3.11 -14.38
C ALA A 49 -28.19 -4.12 -14.34
N ILE A 50 -28.14 -5.10 -13.44
CA ILE A 50 -29.22 -6.07 -13.27
C ILE A 50 -30.48 -5.39 -12.72
N SER A 51 -30.34 -4.46 -11.78
CA SER A 51 -31.49 -3.81 -11.13
C SER A 51 -32.33 -2.97 -12.10
N HIS A 52 -31.70 -2.36 -13.11
CA HIS A 52 -32.44 -1.66 -14.16
C HIS A 52 -33.06 -2.60 -15.20
N ALA A 53 -32.43 -3.75 -15.45
CA ALA A 53 -33.03 -4.79 -16.29
C ALA A 53 -34.29 -5.40 -15.66
N VAL A 54 -34.41 -5.35 -14.33
CA VAL A 54 -35.63 -5.78 -13.61
C VAL A 54 -36.86 -5.00 -14.10
N LEU A 55 -36.75 -3.71 -14.43
CA LEU A 55 -37.90 -2.94 -14.93
C LEU A 55 -38.46 -3.49 -16.24
N LEU A 56 -37.60 -3.92 -17.16
CA LEU A 56 -38.02 -4.64 -18.36
C LEU A 56 -38.72 -5.95 -17.99
N GLY A 57 -38.18 -6.70 -17.03
CA GLY A 57 -38.79 -7.93 -16.56
C GLY A 57 -40.15 -7.74 -15.88
N VAL A 58 -40.31 -6.68 -15.09
CA VAL A 58 -41.60 -6.29 -14.49
C VAL A 58 -42.61 -5.97 -15.59
N ALA A 59 -42.20 -5.21 -16.61
CA ALA A 59 -43.06 -4.84 -17.74
C ALA A 59 -43.52 -6.07 -18.54
N VAL A 60 -42.58 -6.94 -18.92
CA VAL A 60 -42.86 -8.17 -19.67
C VAL A 60 -43.69 -9.16 -18.83
N GLY A 61 -43.35 -9.33 -17.55
CA GLY A 61 -44.07 -10.19 -16.62
C GLY A 61 -45.53 -9.75 -16.44
N TYR A 62 -45.77 -8.44 -16.34
CA TYR A 62 -47.12 -7.89 -16.27
C TYR A 62 -47.93 -8.15 -17.55
N LEU A 63 -47.31 -8.06 -18.73
CA LEU A 63 -48.00 -8.32 -19.99
C LEU A 63 -48.41 -9.79 -20.14
N LEU A 64 -47.57 -10.73 -19.70
CA LEU A 64 -47.81 -12.17 -19.87
C LEU A 64 -48.77 -12.75 -18.84
N ALA A 65 -48.59 -12.42 -17.56
CA ALA A 65 -49.31 -13.06 -16.46
C ALA A 65 -49.82 -12.06 -15.40
N ARG A 66 -50.01 -10.79 -15.80
CA ARG A 66 -50.55 -9.72 -14.94
C ARG A 66 -49.75 -9.64 -13.63
N GLN A 67 -50.41 -9.44 -12.49
CA GLN A 67 -49.74 -9.24 -11.20
C GLN A 67 -48.92 -10.46 -10.75
N ALA A 68 -49.37 -11.69 -11.04
CA ALA A 68 -48.65 -12.90 -10.65
C ALA A 68 -47.34 -13.12 -11.44
N GLY A 69 -47.26 -12.54 -12.64
CA GLY A 69 -46.09 -12.62 -13.53
C GLY A 69 -44.95 -11.69 -13.18
N ILE A 70 -45.16 -10.68 -12.31
CA ILE A 70 -44.18 -9.60 -12.09
C ILE A 70 -42.87 -10.14 -11.52
N PHE A 71 -42.92 -10.95 -10.46
CA PHE A 71 -41.71 -11.50 -9.83
C PHE A 71 -40.93 -12.42 -10.77
N TRP A 72 -41.63 -13.36 -11.42
CA TRP A 72 -41.00 -14.32 -12.32
C TRP A 72 -40.46 -13.66 -13.59
N GLY A 73 -41.19 -12.69 -14.17
CA GLY A 73 -40.72 -11.91 -15.31
C GLY A 73 -39.49 -11.08 -14.96
N ALA A 74 -39.51 -10.41 -13.80
CA ALA A 74 -38.37 -9.69 -13.24
C ALA A 74 -37.14 -10.61 -13.08
N LEU A 75 -37.32 -11.78 -12.47
CA LEU A 75 -36.25 -12.73 -12.22
C LEU A 75 -35.66 -13.28 -13.52
N VAL A 76 -36.50 -13.70 -14.46
CA VAL A 76 -36.05 -14.25 -15.74
C VAL A 76 -35.26 -13.21 -16.53
N VAL A 77 -35.76 -11.99 -16.67
CA VAL A 77 -35.05 -10.94 -17.41
C VAL A 77 -33.76 -10.53 -16.70
N ALA A 78 -33.76 -10.44 -15.37
CA ALA A 78 -32.57 -10.15 -14.58
C ALA A 78 -31.46 -11.19 -14.79
N VAL A 79 -31.81 -12.48 -14.75
CA VAL A 79 -30.87 -13.58 -14.99
C VAL A 79 -30.40 -13.55 -16.44
N LEU A 80 -31.31 -13.44 -17.42
CA LEU A 80 -30.95 -13.38 -18.84
C LEU A 80 -30.01 -12.21 -19.14
N THR A 81 -30.21 -11.06 -18.51
CA THR A 81 -29.35 -9.89 -18.70
C THR A 81 -27.97 -10.11 -18.10
N GLY A 82 -27.88 -10.68 -16.89
CA GLY A 82 -26.59 -11.03 -16.30
C GLY A 82 -25.82 -12.10 -17.10
N LEU A 83 -26.54 -13.07 -17.68
CA LEU A 83 -25.97 -14.05 -18.61
C LEU A 83 -25.49 -13.38 -19.90
N ALA A 84 -26.27 -12.45 -20.46
CA ALA A 84 -25.90 -11.70 -21.65
C ALA A 84 -24.65 -10.84 -21.41
N ILE A 85 -24.55 -10.13 -20.28
CA ILE A 85 -23.36 -9.37 -19.88
C ILE A 85 -22.13 -10.29 -19.84
N THR A 86 -22.26 -11.42 -19.17
CA THR A 86 -21.15 -12.40 -19.04
C THR A 86 -20.77 -13.00 -20.39
N TYR A 87 -21.75 -13.26 -21.27
CA TYR A 87 -21.50 -13.83 -22.60
C TYR A 87 -20.79 -12.84 -23.50
N ILE A 88 -21.24 -11.59 -23.53
CA ILE A 88 -20.66 -10.52 -24.35
C ILE A 88 -19.24 -10.23 -23.88
N GLU A 89 -19.01 -10.11 -22.57
CA GLU A 89 -17.67 -9.86 -22.03
C GLU A 89 -16.67 -10.98 -22.38
N ARG A 90 -17.11 -12.24 -22.37
CA ARG A 90 -16.24 -13.37 -22.72
C ARG A 90 -15.90 -13.48 -24.21
N HIS A 91 -16.77 -12.99 -25.09
CA HIS A 91 -16.64 -13.15 -26.55
C HIS A 91 -16.35 -11.84 -27.28
N SER A 92 -16.06 -10.77 -26.54
CA SER A 92 -15.82 -9.43 -27.11
C SER A 92 -14.61 -8.79 -26.42
N PRO A 93 -13.83 -7.94 -27.13
CA PRO A 93 -12.75 -7.17 -26.50
C PRO A 93 -13.26 -6.01 -25.61
N VAL A 94 -14.58 -5.83 -25.49
CA VAL A 94 -15.20 -4.73 -24.74
C VAL A 94 -15.09 -4.98 -23.23
N LYS A 95 -14.60 -3.99 -22.48
CA LYS A 95 -14.48 -4.05 -21.01
C LYS A 95 -15.83 -4.30 -20.33
N LEU A 96 -15.82 -5.07 -19.24
CA LEU A 96 -17.03 -5.41 -18.48
C LEU A 96 -17.89 -4.19 -18.12
N ASP A 97 -17.28 -3.09 -17.67
CA ASP A 97 -17.99 -1.85 -17.32
C ASP A 97 -18.78 -1.25 -18.50
N ALA A 98 -18.20 -1.30 -19.70
CA ALA A 98 -18.87 -0.83 -20.90
C ALA A 98 -20.00 -1.78 -21.32
N VAL A 99 -19.78 -3.10 -21.23
CA VAL A 99 -20.84 -4.10 -21.49
C VAL A 99 -22.02 -3.92 -20.54
N MET A 100 -21.75 -3.74 -19.23
CA MET A 100 -22.76 -3.46 -18.21
C MET A 100 -23.55 -2.21 -18.55
N GLY A 101 -22.89 -1.11 -18.91
CA GLY A 101 -23.55 0.15 -19.29
C GLY A 101 -24.44 0.03 -20.53
N ILE A 102 -24.00 -0.66 -21.58
CA ILE A 102 -24.78 -0.88 -22.80
C ILE A 102 -26.01 -1.75 -22.50
N CYS A 103 -25.84 -2.87 -21.80
CA CYS A 103 -26.95 -3.77 -21.47
C CYS A 103 -27.97 -3.11 -20.55
N PHE A 104 -27.49 -2.37 -19.54
CA PHE A 104 -28.33 -1.56 -18.66
C PHE A 104 -29.19 -0.57 -19.45
N THR A 105 -28.56 0.31 -20.23
CA THR A 105 -29.26 1.38 -20.95
C THR A 105 -30.27 0.82 -21.95
N ALA A 106 -29.93 -0.26 -22.67
CA ALA A 106 -30.82 -0.92 -23.62
C ALA A 106 -32.04 -1.54 -22.94
N THR A 107 -31.83 -2.33 -21.87
CA THR A 107 -32.93 -2.99 -21.15
C THR A 107 -33.83 -1.99 -20.44
N PHE A 108 -33.26 -0.95 -19.83
CA PHE A 108 -34.01 0.13 -19.20
C PHE A 108 -34.87 0.90 -20.20
N ALA A 109 -34.29 1.33 -21.33
CA ALA A 109 -35.02 2.04 -22.38
C ALA A 109 -36.16 1.18 -22.96
N LEU A 110 -35.91 -0.10 -23.19
CA LEU A 110 -36.91 -1.03 -23.69
C LEU A 110 -38.04 -1.24 -22.67
N GLY A 111 -37.70 -1.45 -21.39
CA GLY A 111 -38.68 -1.61 -20.32
C GLY A 111 -39.57 -0.38 -20.17
N LEU A 112 -38.97 0.81 -20.19
CA LEU A 112 -39.70 2.07 -20.12
C LEU A 112 -40.60 2.29 -21.35
N ALA A 113 -40.13 1.94 -22.56
CA ALA A 113 -40.93 2.01 -23.77
C ALA A 113 -42.16 1.11 -23.69
N ILE A 114 -42.00 -0.13 -23.20
CA ILE A 114 -43.11 -1.06 -23.00
C ILE A 114 -44.12 -0.52 -21.99
N ILE A 115 -43.66 -0.02 -20.83
CA ILE A 115 -44.55 0.53 -19.80
C ILE A 115 -45.29 1.77 -20.32
N SER A 116 -44.60 2.64 -21.06
CA SER A 116 -45.16 3.86 -21.64
C SER A 116 -46.31 3.57 -22.63
N VAL A 117 -46.16 2.52 -23.45
CA VAL A 117 -47.17 2.10 -24.43
C VAL A 117 -48.29 1.30 -23.77
N ALA A 118 -47.94 0.33 -22.92
CA ALA A 118 -48.91 -0.59 -22.31
C ALA A 118 -49.80 0.09 -21.26
N LYS A 119 -49.36 1.21 -20.67
CA LYS A 119 -50.00 1.94 -19.56
C LYS A 119 -50.63 0.99 -18.52
N PRO A 120 -49.83 0.12 -17.87
CA PRO A 120 -50.33 -0.84 -16.90
C PRO A 120 -51.12 -0.16 -15.78
N ARG A 121 -52.36 -0.60 -15.54
CA ARG A 121 -53.09 -0.18 -14.33
C ARG A 121 -52.47 -0.91 -13.13
N GLY A 122 -51.86 -0.16 -12.22
CA GLY A 122 -51.30 -0.65 -10.96
C GLY A 122 -49.78 -0.79 -10.89
N ILE A 123 -49.02 -0.34 -11.90
CA ILE A 123 -47.56 -0.22 -11.79
C ILE A 123 -47.22 1.26 -11.64
N ASP A 124 -46.75 1.65 -10.46
CA ASP A 124 -46.21 3.00 -10.21
C ASP A 124 -44.68 2.94 -10.23
N LEU A 125 -44.06 3.63 -11.20
CA LEU A 125 -42.61 3.72 -11.28
C LEU A 125 -42.02 4.42 -10.06
N PHE A 126 -42.70 5.41 -9.48
CA PHE A 126 -42.20 6.10 -8.30
C PHE A 126 -42.09 5.14 -7.12
N HIS A 127 -43.08 4.28 -6.92
CA HIS A 127 -43.05 3.27 -5.86
C HIS A 127 -41.96 2.21 -6.11
N ILE A 128 -41.65 1.87 -7.36
CA ILE A 128 -40.57 0.92 -7.67
C ILE A 128 -39.18 1.55 -7.47
N LEU A 129 -39.00 2.80 -7.89
CA LEU A 129 -37.71 3.50 -7.84
C LEU A 129 -37.33 3.91 -6.40
N PHE A 130 -38.27 4.51 -5.67
CA PHE A 130 -38.02 5.04 -4.32
C PHE A 130 -38.38 4.06 -3.22
N GLY A 131 -39.31 3.14 -3.48
CA GLY A 131 -39.79 2.18 -2.49
C GLY A 131 -40.58 2.82 -1.34
N ASN A 132 -41.31 2.00 -0.61
CA ASN A 132 -41.89 2.39 0.67
C ASN A 132 -41.67 1.28 1.70
N VAL A 133 -40.55 1.37 2.43
CA VAL A 133 -40.15 0.37 3.44
C VAL A 133 -41.24 0.18 4.51
N LEU A 134 -41.99 1.24 4.84
CA LEU A 134 -43.04 1.20 5.86
C LEU A 134 -44.32 0.54 5.35
N GLY A 135 -44.50 0.43 4.03
CA GLY A 135 -45.67 -0.15 3.38
C GLY A 135 -45.50 -1.60 2.93
N VAL A 136 -44.49 -2.32 3.44
CA VAL A 136 -44.18 -3.68 2.98
C VAL A 136 -45.33 -4.64 3.31
N SER A 137 -45.78 -5.41 2.31
CA SER A 137 -46.83 -6.40 2.50
C SER A 137 -46.29 -7.66 3.18
N SER A 138 -47.16 -8.42 3.84
CA SER A 138 -46.77 -9.69 4.47
C SER A 138 -46.25 -10.71 3.44
N SER A 139 -46.79 -10.70 2.21
CA SER A 139 -46.30 -11.51 1.10
C SER A 139 -44.89 -11.11 0.66
N ASP A 140 -44.61 -9.81 0.56
CA ASP A 140 -43.29 -9.32 0.17
C ASP A 140 -42.25 -9.62 1.25
N LEU A 141 -42.64 -9.55 2.53
CA LEU A 141 -41.78 -9.89 3.65
C LEU A 141 -41.42 -11.39 3.66
N VAL A 142 -42.40 -12.29 3.45
CA VAL A 142 -42.15 -13.73 3.36
C VAL A 142 -41.28 -14.06 2.14
N LEU A 143 -41.56 -13.44 0.98
CA LEU A 143 -40.78 -13.64 -0.24
C LEU A 143 -39.33 -13.17 -0.07
N THR A 144 -39.14 -11.99 0.53
CA THR A 144 -37.81 -11.43 0.82
C THR A 144 -37.07 -12.27 1.86
N GLY A 145 -37.75 -12.72 2.90
CA GLY A 145 -37.19 -13.60 3.92
C GLY A 145 -36.78 -14.97 3.36
N ALA A 146 -37.65 -15.62 2.58
CA ALA A 146 -37.39 -16.92 1.99
C ALA A 146 -36.27 -16.87 0.93
N SER A 147 -36.31 -15.89 0.03
CA SER A 147 -35.25 -15.68 -0.96
C SER A 147 -33.92 -15.31 -0.31
N GLY A 148 -33.94 -14.42 0.69
CA GLY A 148 -32.76 -14.04 1.46
C GLY A 148 -32.12 -15.22 2.20
N ALA A 149 -32.94 -16.05 2.86
CA ALA A 149 -32.48 -17.27 3.51
C ALA A 149 -31.87 -18.26 2.52
N ALA A 150 -32.53 -18.48 1.38
CA ALA A 150 -32.00 -19.35 0.32
C ALA A 150 -30.65 -18.85 -0.22
N VAL A 151 -30.51 -17.53 -0.41
CA VAL A 151 -29.25 -16.91 -0.86
C VAL A 151 -28.15 -17.09 0.18
N LEU A 152 -28.41 -16.78 1.44
CA LEU A 152 -27.42 -16.92 2.52
C LEU A 152 -26.98 -18.38 2.70
N VAL A 153 -27.92 -19.32 2.70
CA VAL A 153 -27.62 -20.76 2.77
C VAL A 153 -26.75 -21.17 1.60
N THR A 154 -27.09 -20.74 0.38
CA THR A 154 -26.31 -21.06 -0.83
C THR A 154 -24.89 -20.49 -0.73
N VAL A 155 -24.73 -19.24 -0.29
CA VAL A 155 -23.40 -18.62 -0.10
C VAL A 155 -22.59 -19.33 0.97
N VAL A 156 -23.22 -19.77 2.07
CA VAL A 156 -22.54 -20.53 3.13
C VAL A 156 -22.09 -21.91 2.63
N VAL A 157 -22.96 -22.64 1.93
CA VAL A 157 -22.65 -23.97 1.36
C VAL A 157 -21.56 -23.87 0.30
N LEU A 158 -21.65 -22.89 -0.61
CA LEU A 158 -20.66 -22.64 -1.65
C LEU A 158 -19.53 -21.68 -1.21
N PHE A 159 -19.35 -21.45 0.09
CA PHE A 159 -18.36 -20.49 0.57
C PHE A 159 -16.94 -20.84 0.11
N ARG A 160 -16.55 -22.11 0.14
CA ARG A 160 -15.21 -22.56 -0.30
C ARG A 160 -15.00 -22.33 -1.81
N PRO A 161 -15.90 -22.78 -2.71
CA PRO A 161 -15.82 -22.44 -4.13
C PRO A 161 -15.79 -20.93 -4.41
N PHE A 162 -16.67 -20.14 -3.80
CA PHE A 162 -16.71 -18.69 -4.01
C PHE A 162 -15.45 -17.99 -3.52
N HIS A 163 -14.89 -18.44 -2.39
CA HIS A 163 -13.64 -17.91 -1.87
C HIS A 163 -12.50 -18.16 -2.86
N LEU A 164 -12.30 -19.41 -3.30
CA LEU A 164 -11.21 -19.73 -4.23
C LEU A 164 -11.38 -19.00 -5.56
N TRP A 165 -12.59 -19.04 -6.13
CA TRP A 165 -12.92 -18.35 -7.37
C TRP A 165 -12.68 -16.84 -7.32
N SER A 166 -12.94 -16.19 -6.18
CA SER A 166 -12.78 -14.73 -6.02
C SER A 166 -11.33 -14.27 -5.97
N PHE A 167 -10.41 -15.08 -5.44
CA PHE A 167 -9.01 -14.70 -5.30
C PHE A 167 -8.11 -15.27 -6.40
N ASP A 168 -8.40 -16.47 -6.89
CA ASP A 168 -7.62 -17.12 -7.93
C ASP A 168 -8.52 -18.00 -8.83
N PRO A 169 -9.09 -17.42 -9.91
CA PRO A 169 -9.93 -18.18 -10.83
C PRO A 169 -9.16 -19.24 -11.61
N LEU A 170 -7.84 -19.05 -11.85
CA LEU A 170 -7.02 -20.03 -12.57
C LEU A 170 -6.76 -21.27 -11.71
N MET A 171 -6.42 -21.07 -10.43
CA MET A 171 -6.32 -22.16 -9.46
C MET A 171 -7.67 -22.85 -9.24
N ALA A 172 -8.77 -22.10 -9.21
CA ALA A 172 -10.11 -22.69 -9.11
C ALA A 172 -10.37 -23.67 -10.26
N GLU A 173 -10.01 -23.29 -11.49
CA GLU A 173 -10.15 -24.14 -12.66
C GLU A 173 -9.20 -25.35 -12.62
N ALA A 174 -7.95 -25.15 -12.19
CA ALA A 174 -6.96 -26.23 -12.04
C ALA A 174 -7.36 -27.31 -11.02
N VAL A 175 -8.05 -26.93 -9.95
CA VAL A 175 -8.59 -27.86 -8.92
C VAL A 175 -9.89 -28.52 -9.38
N GLY A 176 -10.37 -28.22 -10.61
CA GLY A 176 -11.54 -28.84 -11.22
C GLY A 176 -12.86 -28.13 -10.95
N LEU A 177 -12.85 -26.90 -10.42
CA LEU A 177 -14.07 -26.11 -10.27
C LEU A 177 -14.49 -25.53 -11.62
N ARG A 178 -15.79 -25.66 -11.92
CA ARG A 178 -16.39 -25.03 -13.12
C ARG A 178 -16.63 -23.55 -12.85
N VAL A 179 -15.61 -22.73 -13.12
CA VAL A 179 -15.63 -21.26 -12.91
C VAL A 179 -16.84 -20.59 -13.58
N GLY A 180 -17.24 -21.03 -14.78
CA GLY A 180 -18.43 -20.53 -15.46
C GLY A 180 -19.73 -20.79 -14.69
N LEU A 181 -19.87 -21.98 -14.08
CA LEU A 181 -21.04 -22.31 -13.26
C LEU A 181 -21.12 -21.43 -12.01
N LEU A 182 -19.99 -21.15 -11.36
CA LEU A 182 -19.94 -20.26 -10.19
C LEU A 182 -20.38 -18.85 -10.54
N GLN A 183 -19.96 -18.32 -11.69
CA GLN A 183 -20.45 -17.02 -12.19
C GLN A 183 -21.97 -17.06 -12.41
N TYR A 184 -22.51 -18.10 -13.04
CA TYR A 184 -23.95 -18.21 -13.28
C TYR A 184 -24.77 -18.33 -11.98
N VAL A 185 -24.30 -19.13 -11.03
CA VAL A 185 -24.92 -19.23 -9.70
C VAL A 185 -24.87 -17.87 -9.01
N PHE A 186 -23.73 -17.17 -9.04
CA PHE A 186 -23.59 -15.85 -8.45
C PHE A 186 -24.56 -14.83 -9.07
N THR A 187 -24.63 -14.78 -10.40
CA THR A 187 -25.59 -13.92 -11.11
C THR A 187 -27.03 -14.26 -10.73
N ALA A 188 -27.39 -15.54 -10.65
CA ALA A 188 -28.74 -15.96 -10.25
C ALA A 188 -29.08 -15.55 -8.80
N LEU A 189 -28.14 -15.71 -7.86
CA LEU A 189 -28.30 -15.26 -6.47
C LEU A 189 -28.47 -13.75 -6.41
N LEU A 190 -27.64 -13.00 -7.12
CA LEU A 190 -27.70 -11.55 -7.19
C LEU A 190 -29.03 -11.06 -7.79
N SER A 191 -29.47 -11.64 -8.90
CA SER A 191 -30.77 -11.34 -9.51
C SER A 191 -31.93 -11.64 -8.56
N ALA A 192 -31.92 -12.79 -7.87
CA ALA A 192 -32.95 -13.14 -6.91
C ALA A 192 -33.01 -12.16 -5.73
N THR A 193 -31.84 -11.78 -5.18
CA THR A 193 -31.75 -10.78 -4.11
C THR A 193 -32.28 -9.42 -4.57
N ILE A 194 -31.87 -8.94 -5.74
CA ILE A 194 -32.31 -7.65 -6.27
C ILE A 194 -33.83 -7.64 -6.46
N VAL A 195 -34.40 -8.65 -7.12
CA VAL A 195 -35.84 -8.69 -7.42
C VAL A 195 -36.67 -8.73 -6.14
N ALA A 196 -36.30 -9.58 -5.17
CA ALA A 196 -37.01 -9.68 -3.90
C ALA A 196 -36.90 -8.39 -3.07
N ALA A 197 -35.69 -7.83 -2.98
CA ALA A 197 -35.46 -6.62 -2.19
C ALA A 197 -36.09 -5.37 -2.83
N LEU A 198 -36.13 -5.29 -4.16
CA LEU A 198 -36.73 -4.17 -4.90
C LEU A 198 -38.23 -4.04 -4.61
N GLN A 199 -38.96 -5.15 -4.51
CA GLN A 199 -40.38 -5.14 -4.16
C GLN A 199 -40.64 -4.64 -2.73
N ALA A 200 -39.77 -5.04 -1.79
CA ALA A 200 -39.95 -4.69 -0.38
C ALA A 200 -39.48 -3.27 -0.02
N VAL A 201 -38.40 -2.81 -0.64
CA VAL A 201 -37.61 -1.68 -0.13
C VAL A 201 -37.35 -0.60 -1.19
N GLY A 202 -37.31 -0.96 -2.47
CA GLY A 202 -37.09 -0.04 -3.60
C GLY A 202 -35.66 -0.04 -4.16
N LEU A 203 -35.54 0.38 -5.42
CA LEU A 203 -34.32 0.29 -6.24
C LEU A 203 -33.09 0.96 -5.61
N ILE A 204 -33.23 2.23 -5.19
CA ILE A 204 -32.10 3.05 -4.71
C ILE A 204 -31.43 2.40 -3.50
N LEU A 205 -32.24 1.93 -2.55
CA LEU A 205 -31.72 1.33 -1.33
C LEU A 205 -31.05 -0.03 -1.60
N VAL A 206 -31.59 -0.84 -2.52
CA VAL A 206 -30.98 -2.12 -2.91
C VAL A 206 -29.58 -1.92 -3.48
N ILE A 207 -29.41 -0.98 -4.42
CA ILE A 207 -28.10 -0.71 -5.05
C ILE A 207 -27.11 -0.21 -3.99
N ALA A 208 -27.53 0.70 -3.12
CA ALA A 208 -26.67 1.20 -2.04
C ALA A 208 -26.23 0.09 -1.07
N MET A 209 -27.14 -0.81 -0.69
CA MET A 209 -26.82 -1.94 0.21
C MET A 209 -25.98 -3.03 -0.46
N LEU A 210 -26.00 -3.13 -1.79
CA LEU A 210 -25.16 -4.04 -2.56
C LEU A 210 -23.72 -3.53 -2.77
N ILE A 211 -23.45 -2.24 -2.58
CA ILE A 211 -22.13 -1.66 -2.85
C ILE A 211 -21.47 -1.15 -1.57
N THR A 212 -22.15 -0.29 -0.82
CA THR A 212 -21.55 0.48 0.28
C THR A 212 -21.08 -0.38 1.46
N PRO A 213 -21.84 -1.37 1.96
CA PRO A 213 -21.39 -2.19 3.09
C PRO A 213 -20.14 -3.03 2.77
N GLY A 214 -20.06 -3.63 1.58
CA GLY A 214 -18.89 -4.39 1.15
C GLY A 214 -17.66 -3.49 0.95
N ALA A 215 -17.84 -2.33 0.33
CA ALA A 215 -16.76 -1.35 0.18
C ALA A 215 -16.25 -0.84 1.55
N THR A 216 -17.16 -0.61 2.50
CA THR A 216 -16.81 -0.22 3.88
C THR A 216 -16.03 -1.33 4.57
N ALA A 217 -16.48 -2.59 4.46
CA ALA A 217 -15.82 -3.73 5.10
C ALA A 217 -14.44 -4.05 4.51
N LEU A 218 -14.23 -3.78 3.21
CA LEU A 218 -12.95 -3.93 2.53
C LEU A 218 -11.87 -3.01 3.14
N LEU A 219 -12.25 -1.78 3.52
CA LEU A 219 -11.33 -0.83 4.14
C LEU A 219 -10.90 -1.26 5.56
N LEU A 220 -11.76 -2.00 6.26
CA LEU A 220 -11.57 -2.37 7.66
C LEU A 220 -10.86 -3.72 7.82
N THR A 221 -11.06 -4.67 6.90
CA THR A 221 -10.61 -6.07 7.07
C THR A 221 -10.04 -6.67 5.79
N SER A 222 -9.14 -7.64 5.92
CA SER A 222 -8.49 -8.33 4.79
C SER A 222 -8.94 -9.79 4.59
N ARG A 223 -9.80 -10.31 5.47
CA ARG A 223 -10.27 -11.71 5.43
C ARG A 223 -11.73 -11.73 4.97
N LEU A 224 -12.04 -12.46 3.90
CA LEU A 224 -13.39 -12.47 3.30
C LEU A 224 -14.51 -12.84 4.30
N ARG A 225 -14.28 -13.82 5.19
CA ARG A 225 -15.26 -14.19 6.23
C ARG A 225 -15.56 -13.03 7.17
N THR A 226 -14.51 -12.39 7.69
CA THR A 226 -14.65 -11.23 8.57
C THR A 226 -15.26 -10.05 7.83
N MET A 227 -14.91 -9.87 6.55
CA MET A 227 -15.47 -8.85 5.68
C MET A 227 -16.98 -9.01 5.51
N MET A 228 -17.49 -10.23 5.26
CA MET A 228 -18.94 -10.52 5.20
C MET A 228 -19.66 -10.20 6.51
N LEU A 229 -19.07 -10.55 7.66
CA LEU A 229 -19.65 -10.24 8.97
C LEU A 229 -19.67 -8.73 9.27
N VAL A 230 -18.59 -8.03 8.96
CA VAL A 230 -18.51 -6.57 9.14
C VAL A 230 -19.46 -5.86 8.20
N ALA A 231 -19.56 -6.28 6.93
CA ALA A 231 -20.50 -5.72 5.97
C ALA A 231 -21.95 -5.92 6.44
N ALA A 232 -22.32 -7.12 6.92
CA ALA A 232 -23.64 -7.37 7.48
C ALA A 232 -23.93 -6.49 8.71
N GLY A 233 -22.93 -6.27 9.56
CA GLY A 233 -23.01 -5.33 10.68
C GLY A 233 -23.25 -3.89 10.25
N VAL A 234 -22.50 -3.41 9.25
CA VAL A 234 -22.66 -2.05 8.67
C VAL A 234 -24.02 -1.90 7.99
N GLY A 235 -24.47 -2.90 7.23
CA GLY A 235 -25.79 -2.92 6.60
C GLY A 235 -26.91 -2.88 7.63
N SER A 236 -26.81 -3.68 8.69
CA SER A 236 -27.80 -3.70 9.79
C SER A 236 -27.83 -2.37 10.55
N LEU A 237 -26.64 -1.80 10.85
CA LEU A 237 -26.53 -0.50 11.51
C LEU A 237 -27.12 0.62 10.66
N SER A 238 -26.91 0.57 9.34
CA SER A 238 -27.46 1.54 8.40
C SER A 238 -28.99 1.41 8.30
N ALA A 239 -29.51 0.19 8.23
CA ALA A 239 -30.95 -0.07 8.21
C ALA A 239 -31.65 0.44 9.48
N VAL A 240 -31.09 0.13 10.65
CA VAL A 240 -31.60 0.62 11.94
C VAL A 240 -31.48 2.16 12.01
N GLY A 241 -30.26 2.68 11.90
CA GLY A 241 -29.99 4.12 12.04
C GLY A 241 -30.78 4.96 11.05
N GLY A 242 -30.88 4.51 9.79
CA GLY A 242 -31.62 5.21 8.74
C GLY A 242 -33.13 5.16 8.94
N LEU A 243 -33.70 4.03 9.37
CA LEU A 243 -35.14 3.93 9.61
C LEU A 243 -35.57 4.75 10.83
N TYR A 244 -34.79 4.74 11.92
CA TYR A 244 -35.05 5.61 13.06
C TYR A 244 -34.86 7.09 12.69
N GLY A 245 -33.81 7.43 11.92
CA GLY A 245 -33.62 8.78 11.40
C GLY A 245 -34.79 9.24 10.54
N SER A 246 -35.28 8.39 9.63
CA SER A 246 -36.46 8.64 8.81
C SER A 246 -37.70 8.96 9.66
N TYR A 247 -37.93 8.22 10.75
CA TYR A 247 -39.06 8.45 11.66
C TYR A 247 -39.01 9.81 12.36
N TYR A 248 -37.85 10.26 12.81
CA TYR A 248 -37.73 11.53 13.56
C TYR A 248 -37.65 12.77 12.66
N TYR A 249 -37.01 12.65 11.50
CA TYR A 249 -36.77 13.77 10.59
C TYR A 249 -37.82 13.86 9.46
N ASP A 250 -38.80 12.96 9.44
CA ASP A 250 -39.86 12.88 8.41
C ASP A 250 -39.30 12.81 6.97
N VAL A 251 -38.20 12.06 6.80
CA VAL A 251 -37.53 11.84 5.52
C VAL A 251 -37.87 10.44 5.01
N ALA A 252 -37.91 10.25 3.68
CA ALA A 252 -38.08 8.93 3.08
C ALA A 252 -37.05 7.91 3.61
N SER A 253 -37.51 6.73 4.00
CA SER A 253 -36.74 5.70 4.69
C SER A 253 -35.58 5.13 3.85
N GLY A 254 -35.80 4.90 2.55
CA GLY A 254 -34.75 4.47 1.62
C GLY A 254 -33.54 5.42 1.61
N PRO A 255 -33.71 6.69 1.19
CA PRO A 255 -32.64 7.69 1.20
C PRO A 255 -31.97 7.86 2.56
N ALA A 256 -32.72 7.85 3.67
CA ALA A 256 -32.16 7.97 5.01
C ALA A 256 -31.17 6.83 5.33
N ILE A 257 -31.52 5.58 4.99
CA ILE A 257 -30.63 4.43 5.17
C ILE A 257 -29.38 4.55 4.28
N VAL A 258 -29.52 5.03 3.04
CA VAL A 258 -28.38 5.26 2.14
C VAL A 258 -27.42 6.31 2.69
N LEU A 259 -27.93 7.40 3.26
CA LEU A 259 -27.11 8.45 3.86
C LEU A 259 -26.32 7.93 5.06
N VAL A 260 -26.95 7.12 5.92
CA VAL A 260 -26.25 6.50 7.06
C VAL A 260 -25.17 5.52 6.59
N ALA A 261 -25.45 4.69 5.58
CA ALA A 261 -24.44 3.80 5.00
C ALA A 261 -23.26 4.57 4.39
N THR A 262 -23.54 5.67 3.69
CA THR A 262 -22.53 6.55 3.09
C THR A 262 -21.69 7.24 4.17
N ALA A 263 -22.30 7.66 5.28
CA ALA A 263 -21.58 8.19 6.43
C ALA A 263 -20.66 7.14 7.05
N CYS A 264 -21.13 5.89 7.21
CA CYS A 264 -20.30 4.79 7.71
C CYS A 264 -19.08 4.54 6.79
N PHE A 265 -19.29 4.56 5.46
CA PHE A 265 -18.22 4.44 4.48
C PHE A 265 -17.21 5.59 4.60
N ALA A 266 -17.68 6.84 4.68
CA ALA A 266 -16.82 8.00 4.82
C ALA A 266 -15.95 7.91 6.10
N VAL A 267 -16.55 7.54 7.24
CA VAL A 267 -15.81 7.32 8.48
C VAL A 267 -14.75 6.22 8.32
N ALA A 268 -15.10 5.10 7.68
CA ALA A 268 -14.14 4.04 7.40
C ALA A 268 -13.00 4.52 6.47
N LEU A 269 -13.30 5.34 5.46
CA LEU A 269 -12.30 5.88 4.53
C LEU A 269 -11.25 6.76 5.23
N PHE A 270 -11.65 7.58 6.20
CA PHE A 270 -10.71 8.42 6.94
C PHE A 270 -9.97 7.63 8.03
N CYS A 271 -10.68 6.78 8.78
CA CYS A 271 -10.17 6.14 9.99
C CYS A 271 -9.59 4.73 9.80
N ALA A 272 -9.73 4.11 8.61
CA ALA A 272 -9.32 2.72 8.41
C ALA A 272 -7.82 2.51 8.68
N PRO A 273 -7.43 1.52 9.49
CA PRO A 273 -6.04 1.31 9.90
C PRO A 273 -5.13 0.86 8.74
N ARG A 274 -5.64 0.11 7.76
CA ARG A 274 -4.84 -0.46 6.66
C ARG A 274 -4.91 0.37 5.38
N GLY A 275 -6.08 0.90 5.03
CA GLY A 275 -6.30 1.66 3.79
C GLY A 275 -6.66 3.15 3.97
N GLY A 276 -6.84 3.62 5.20
CA GLY A 276 -7.33 4.98 5.44
C GLY A 276 -6.34 6.06 5.02
N VAL A 277 -6.85 7.18 4.53
CA VAL A 277 -6.05 8.33 4.07
C VAL A 277 -5.13 8.83 5.19
N LEU A 278 -5.64 8.89 6.42
CA LEU A 278 -4.87 9.30 7.60
C LEU A 278 -3.79 8.28 7.97
N ALA A 279 -4.12 6.98 7.99
CA ALA A 279 -3.15 5.93 8.30
C ALA A 279 -2.00 5.90 7.28
N ARG A 280 -2.29 6.12 6.00
CA ARG A 280 -1.27 6.23 4.94
C ARG A 280 -0.40 7.48 5.11
N ALA A 281 -0.98 8.63 5.40
CA ALA A 281 -0.23 9.86 5.66
C ALA A 281 0.68 9.73 6.90
N VAL A 282 0.19 9.12 7.97
CA VAL A 282 0.98 8.87 9.19
C VAL A 282 2.13 7.90 8.92
N ARG A 283 1.89 6.80 8.18
CA ARG A 283 2.96 5.86 7.81
C ARG A 283 4.04 6.51 6.95
N ARG A 284 3.65 7.27 5.93
CA ARG A 284 4.61 8.01 5.07
C ARG A 284 5.46 8.99 5.88
N ARG A 285 4.83 9.75 6.78
CA ARG A 285 5.56 10.67 7.67
C ARG A 285 6.50 9.94 8.62
N ARG A 286 6.08 8.81 9.20
CA ARG A 286 6.94 8.01 10.09
C ARG A 286 8.14 7.41 9.35
N SER A 287 7.96 6.99 8.11
CA SER A 287 9.06 6.51 7.26
C SER A 287 10.06 7.63 6.98
N ALA A 288 9.57 8.79 6.54
CA ALA A 288 10.42 9.97 6.30
C ALA A 288 11.14 10.45 7.57
N ASP A 289 10.47 10.43 8.72
CA ASP A 289 11.09 10.77 10.00
C ASP A 289 12.19 9.77 10.40
N ARG A 290 12.06 8.49 10.01
CA ARG A 290 13.08 7.46 10.26
C ARG A 290 14.30 7.66 9.38
N THR A 291 14.10 7.84 8.07
CA THR A 291 15.17 8.18 7.11
C THR A 291 15.95 9.41 7.57
N LEU A 292 15.25 10.51 7.88
CA LEU A 292 15.93 11.72 8.38
C LEU A 292 16.65 11.51 9.72
N ALA A 293 16.16 10.64 10.61
CA ALA A 293 16.85 10.34 11.85
C ALA A 293 18.14 9.55 11.61
N GLU A 294 18.10 8.65 10.63
CA GLU A 294 19.22 7.87 10.12
C GLU A 294 20.29 8.81 9.50
N ASP A 295 19.89 9.75 8.64
CA ASP A 295 20.80 10.75 8.03
C ASP A 295 21.45 11.66 9.09
N VAL A 296 20.68 12.08 10.10
CA VAL A 296 21.20 12.89 11.21
C VAL A 296 22.26 12.14 12.01
N LEU A 297 22.07 10.84 12.28
CA LEU A 297 23.06 10.03 12.99
C LEU A 297 24.36 9.88 12.19
N LYS A 298 24.25 9.72 10.87
CA LYS A 298 25.41 9.70 9.97
C LYS A 298 26.12 11.05 9.91
N ALA A 299 25.39 12.14 9.74
CA ALA A 299 25.97 13.49 9.66
C ALA A 299 26.67 13.96 10.96
N LEU A 300 26.28 13.37 12.09
CA LEU A 300 26.92 13.54 13.39
C LEU A 300 28.16 12.67 13.59
N PHE A 301 28.29 11.57 12.82
CA PHE A 301 29.39 10.64 13.00
C PHE A 301 30.70 11.24 12.49
N SER A 302 31.72 11.21 13.35
CA SER A 302 33.10 11.54 13.00
C SER A 302 34.01 10.41 13.46
N PRO A 303 34.93 9.92 12.61
CA PRO A 303 35.90 8.90 13.01
C PRO A 303 36.94 9.43 14.00
N ASP A 304 37.30 10.72 13.90
CA ASP A 304 38.43 11.31 14.63
C ASP A 304 38.03 11.99 15.95
N ASP A 305 36.78 12.45 16.06
CA ASP A 305 36.30 13.18 17.23
C ASP A 305 34.99 12.57 17.75
N THR A 306 35.11 11.88 18.89
CA THR A 306 34.00 11.11 19.47
C THR A 306 33.00 11.99 20.21
N ASP A 307 33.45 13.15 20.70
CA ASP A 307 32.68 14.08 21.52
C ASP A 307 32.33 15.37 20.75
N ALA A 308 32.49 15.35 19.42
CA ALA A 308 32.21 16.48 18.54
C ALA A 308 30.78 17.01 18.74
N ALA A 309 30.70 18.24 19.23
CA ALA A 309 29.43 18.96 19.40
C ALA A 309 29.12 19.77 18.14
N ILE A 310 28.05 19.40 17.43
CA ILE A 310 27.67 20.04 16.16
C ILE A 310 26.44 20.93 16.38
N PRO A 311 26.49 22.23 16.02
CA PRO A 311 25.31 23.09 16.05
C PRO A 311 24.18 22.53 15.18
N VAL A 312 22.93 22.63 15.63
CA VAL A 312 21.76 22.15 14.86
C VAL A 312 21.69 22.80 13.47
N ALA A 313 22.04 24.07 13.34
CA ALA A 313 22.08 24.77 12.05
C ALA A 313 23.08 24.15 11.07
N THR A 314 24.21 23.64 11.56
CA THR A 314 25.21 22.94 10.73
C THR A 314 24.69 21.56 10.32
N LEU A 315 23.95 20.87 11.19
CA LEU A 315 23.31 19.60 10.84
C LEU A 315 22.22 19.75 9.80
N GLU A 316 21.42 20.81 9.89
CA GLU A 316 20.42 21.16 8.88
C GLU A 316 21.05 21.32 7.49
N GLN A 317 22.20 21.99 7.42
CA GLN A 317 22.94 22.15 6.18
C GLN A 317 23.54 20.84 5.67
N ARG A 318 24.15 20.03 6.56
CA ARG A 318 24.77 18.74 6.18
C ARG A 318 23.75 17.72 5.66
N VAL A 319 22.57 17.65 6.27
CA VAL A 319 21.48 16.73 5.89
C VAL A 319 20.61 17.32 4.77
N GLY A 320 20.81 18.58 4.37
CA GLY A 320 20.00 19.24 3.34
C GLY A 320 18.54 19.43 3.74
N THR A 321 18.26 19.68 5.02
CA THR A 321 16.90 19.78 5.57
C THR A 321 16.64 21.13 6.27
N GLY A 322 15.38 21.57 6.29
CA GLY A 322 14.97 22.78 7.02
C GLY A 322 14.69 22.54 8.51
N PRO A 323 14.64 23.62 9.31
CA PRO A 323 14.55 23.56 10.78
C PRO A 323 13.29 22.86 11.31
N GLU A 324 12.17 22.98 10.59
CA GLU A 324 10.92 22.33 11.01
C GLU A 324 10.91 20.82 10.74
N ARG A 325 11.64 20.36 9.71
CA ARG A 325 11.69 18.95 9.32
C ARG A 325 12.59 18.13 10.27
N ILE A 326 13.71 18.71 10.73
CA ILE A 326 14.68 18.00 11.59
C ILE A 326 14.20 17.86 13.04
N ARG A 327 13.32 18.77 13.49
CA ARG A 327 12.90 18.89 14.90
C ARG A 327 12.28 17.61 15.48
N ARG A 328 11.44 16.92 14.70
CA ARG A 328 10.75 15.71 15.17
C ARG A 328 11.66 14.47 15.18
N PRO A 329 12.42 14.16 14.11
CA PRO A 329 13.48 13.15 14.13
C PRO A 329 14.46 13.35 15.30
N LEU A 330 14.97 14.58 15.47
CA LEU A 330 15.93 14.92 16.51
C LEU A 330 15.37 14.71 17.93
N ARG A 331 14.12 15.11 18.17
CA ARG A 331 13.41 14.79 19.44
C ARG A 331 13.25 13.29 19.66
N GLY A 332 13.05 12.52 18.59
CA GLY A 332 13.04 11.05 18.63
C GLY A 332 14.37 10.49 19.09
N LEU A 333 15.46 10.93 18.45
CA LEU A 333 16.83 10.53 18.80
C LEU A 333 17.19 10.85 20.25
N VAL A 334 16.81 12.03 20.76
CA VAL A 334 17.00 12.39 22.18
C VAL A 334 16.19 11.48 23.11
N ARG A 335 14.93 11.20 22.78
CA ARG A 335 14.07 10.30 23.59
C ARG A 335 14.62 8.89 23.66
N HIS A 336 15.21 8.41 22.57
CA HIS A 336 15.89 7.10 22.51
C HIS A 336 17.31 7.13 23.07
N ARG A 337 17.76 8.27 23.61
CA ARG A 337 19.12 8.47 24.16
C ARG A 337 20.21 8.12 23.14
N LEU A 338 19.97 8.40 21.86
CA LEU A 338 20.97 8.24 20.80
C LEU A 338 21.80 9.52 20.65
N VAL A 339 21.20 10.68 20.89
CA VAL A 339 21.88 11.98 20.88
C VAL A 339 21.56 12.77 22.15
N THR A 340 22.48 13.65 22.52
CA THR A 340 22.32 14.66 23.57
C THR A 340 22.28 16.05 22.94
N LEU A 341 21.48 16.94 23.54
CA LEU A 341 21.24 18.30 23.04
C LEU A 341 21.59 19.27 24.17
N ASP A 342 22.65 20.05 23.99
CA ASP A 342 23.13 21.03 24.98
C ASP A 342 23.50 22.35 24.29
N GLY A 343 22.96 23.48 24.79
CA GLY A 343 23.25 24.81 24.22
C GLY A 343 22.93 25.00 22.73
N GLY A 344 22.09 24.15 22.12
CA GLY A 344 21.84 24.16 20.67
C GLY A 344 22.83 23.33 19.84
N ASN A 345 23.76 22.64 20.51
CA ASN A 345 24.65 21.67 19.91
C ASN A 345 24.12 20.25 20.16
N VAL A 346 24.33 19.37 19.19
CA VAL A 346 23.97 17.96 19.24
C VAL A 346 25.25 17.15 19.31
N THR A 347 25.28 16.17 20.22
CA THR A 347 26.38 15.21 20.39
C THR A 347 25.86 13.79 20.33
N LEU A 348 26.65 12.87 19.77
CA LEU A 348 26.32 11.44 19.79
C LEU A 348 26.56 10.87 21.19
N THR A 349 25.62 10.04 21.65
CA THR A 349 25.86 9.17 22.80
C THR A 349 26.62 7.91 22.35
N ALA A 350 27.13 7.11 23.29
CA ALA A 350 27.71 5.80 22.97
C ALA A 350 26.74 4.89 22.18
N ALA A 351 25.45 4.90 22.53
CA ALA A 351 24.42 4.13 21.83
C ALA A 351 24.15 4.67 20.41
N GLY A 352 24.09 6.00 20.26
CA GLY A 352 23.97 6.66 18.96
C GLY A 352 25.17 6.39 18.06
N ARG A 353 26.37 6.42 18.62
CA ARG A 353 27.61 6.10 17.89
C ARG A 353 27.61 4.66 17.41
N ALA A 354 27.24 3.70 18.24
CA ALA A 354 27.11 2.31 17.82
C ALA A 354 26.09 2.14 16.68
N GLN A 355 25.01 2.92 16.68
CA GLN A 355 24.04 2.93 15.57
C GLN A 355 24.60 3.58 14.31
N ALA A 356 25.26 4.72 14.42
CA ALA A 356 25.89 5.38 13.28
C ALA A 356 26.98 4.51 12.65
N LEU A 357 27.78 3.79 13.45
CA LEU A 357 28.78 2.83 12.96
C LEU A 357 28.14 1.68 12.18
N ARG A 358 26.99 1.16 12.62
CA ARG A 358 26.25 0.15 11.84
C ARG A 358 25.83 0.71 10.49
N MET A 359 25.34 1.94 10.45
CA MET A 359 24.94 2.60 9.21
C MET A 359 26.12 2.85 8.25
N VAL A 360 27.26 3.29 8.78
CA VAL A 360 28.50 3.45 8.00
C VAL A 360 28.96 2.10 7.46
N ARG A 361 28.85 1.03 8.25
CA ARG A 361 29.15 -0.34 7.79
C ARG A 361 28.24 -0.78 6.66
N THR A 362 26.93 -0.56 6.79
CA THR A 362 25.95 -0.86 5.73
C THR A 362 26.32 -0.15 4.43
N HIS A 363 26.56 1.15 4.50
CA HIS A 363 26.90 1.98 3.35
C HIS A 363 28.18 1.49 2.63
N ARG A 364 29.27 1.31 3.38
CA ARG A 364 30.57 0.91 2.83
C ARG A 364 30.58 -0.51 2.25
N LEU A 365 29.84 -1.44 2.87
CA LEU A 365 29.68 -2.79 2.32
C LEU A 365 28.86 -2.77 1.03
N LEU A 366 27.85 -1.90 0.93
CA LEU A 366 27.06 -1.75 -0.29
C LEU A 366 27.88 -1.14 -1.42
N GLU A 367 28.67 -0.09 -1.16
CA GLU A 367 29.60 0.45 -2.16
C GLU A 367 30.54 -0.64 -2.66
N ARG A 368 31.12 -1.44 -1.75
CA ARG A 368 31.97 -2.56 -2.13
C ARG A 368 31.25 -3.59 -2.99
N TYR A 369 30.04 -3.98 -2.59
CA TYR A 369 29.22 -4.96 -3.29
C TYR A 369 28.85 -4.50 -4.70
N VAL A 370 28.33 -3.28 -4.81
CA VAL A 370 27.90 -2.69 -6.09
C VAL A 370 29.09 -2.50 -7.02
N HIS A 371 30.24 -2.07 -6.50
CA HIS A 371 31.45 -1.93 -7.29
C HIS A 371 31.93 -3.27 -7.87
N GLU A 372 31.94 -4.34 -7.06
CA GLU A 372 32.40 -5.66 -7.51
C GLU A 372 31.40 -6.38 -8.41
N ALA A 373 30.09 -6.21 -8.18
CA ALA A 373 29.05 -6.89 -8.94
C ALA A 373 28.77 -6.25 -10.30
N GLU A 374 28.68 -4.91 -10.35
CA GLU A 374 28.19 -4.16 -11.53
C GLU A 374 29.29 -3.28 -12.16
N GLY A 375 30.46 -3.14 -11.52
CA GLY A 375 31.57 -2.34 -12.05
C GLY A 375 31.30 -0.82 -12.03
N VAL A 376 30.43 -0.35 -11.13
CA VAL A 376 30.04 1.07 -11.02
C VAL A 376 31.27 1.94 -10.72
N PRO A 377 31.44 3.07 -11.42
CA PRO A 377 32.58 3.95 -11.19
C PRO A 377 32.54 4.64 -9.82
N LEU A 378 33.72 4.90 -9.24
CA LEU A 378 33.89 5.46 -7.87
C LEU A 378 33.13 6.76 -7.60
N HIS A 379 32.86 7.58 -8.60
CA HIS A 379 32.15 8.85 -8.41
C HIS A 379 30.61 8.71 -8.38
N GLU A 380 30.07 7.57 -8.82
CA GLU A 380 28.62 7.27 -8.83
C GLU A 380 28.22 6.29 -7.72
N LEU A 381 29.20 5.65 -7.07
CA LEU A 381 29.02 4.62 -6.06
C LEU A 381 28.25 5.10 -4.83
N HIS A 382 28.54 6.32 -4.38
CA HIS A 382 27.93 6.92 -3.19
C HIS A 382 26.41 7.06 -3.33
N ASP A 383 25.95 7.65 -4.43
CA ASP A 383 24.53 7.92 -4.69
C ASP A 383 23.73 6.60 -4.76
N LEU A 384 24.31 5.56 -5.38
CA LEU A 384 23.66 4.27 -5.52
C LEU A 384 23.63 3.49 -4.19
N ALA A 385 24.67 3.58 -3.38
CA ALA A 385 24.69 2.98 -2.05
C ALA A 385 23.69 3.67 -1.10
N GLU A 386 23.55 5.00 -1.19
CA GLU A 386 22.58 5.79 -0.43
C GLU A 386 21.12 5.41 -0.78
N GLU A 387 20.82 5.06 -2.04
CA GLU A 387 19.48 4.61 -2.41
C GLU A 387 19.12 3.26 -1.78
N LEU A 388 20.10 2.37 -1.60
CA LEU A 388 19.87 0.99 -1.17
C LEU A 388 19.88 0.79 0.35
N GLU A 389 20.62 1.62 1.10
CA GLU A 389 20.93 1.37 2.51
C GLU A 389 19.73 1.27 3.46
N HIS A 390 18.62 1.98 3.17
CA HIS A 390 17.44 1.99 4.04
C HIS A 390 16.59 0.72 3.92
N ASP A 391 16.81 -0.06 2.86
CA ASP A 391 16.07 -1.29 2.57
C ASP A 391 16.86 -2.56 2.95
N VAL A 392 18.12 -2.41 3.38
CA VAL A 392 18.99 -3.53 3.78
C VAL A 392 18.89 -3.78 5.28
N ASP A 393 18.46 -4.98 5.66
CA ASP A 393 18.46 -5.44 7.05
C ASP A 393 19.78 -6.15 7.43
N GLU A 394 19.96 -6.44 8.73
CA GLU A 394 21.18 -7.09 9.25
C GLU A 394 21.42 -8.48 8.65
N THR A 395 20.36 -9.20 8.24
CA THR A 395 20.51 -10.52 7.63
C THR A 395 21.05 -10.42 6.23
N ALA A 396 20.47 -9.54 5.41
CA ALA A 396 20.96 -9.23 4.07
C ALA A 396 22.38 -8.66 4.12
N LEU A 397 22.68 -7.77 5.07
CA LEU A 397 24.01 -7.21 5.23
C LEU A 397 25.05 -8.28 5.58
N SER A 398 24.72 -9.21 6.47
CA SER A 398 25.59 -10.33 6.82
C SER A 398 25.85 -11.26 5.64
N ASP A 399 24.85 -11.46 4.78
CA ASP A 399 25.01 -12.21 3.54
C ASP A 399 25.92 -11.49 2.55
N ILE A 400 25.78 -10.17 2.37
CA ILE A 400 26.66 -9.34 1.55
C ILE A 400 28.11 -9.40 2.06
N ASP A 401 28.32 -9.21 3.37
CA ASP A 401 29.64 -9.28 4.00
C ASP A 401 30.32 -10.64 3.76
N ARG A 402 29.55 -11.73 3.85
CA ARG A 402 30.03 -13.08 3.57
C ARG A 402 30.37 -13.28 2.09
N ILE A 403 29.56 -12.76 1.17
CA ILE A 403 29.80 -12.85 -0.28
C ILE A 403 31.11 -12.15 -0.64
N LEU A 404 31.37 -10.98 -0.04
CA LEU A 404 32.57 -10.18 -0.25
C LEU A 404 33.82 -10.73 0.47
N GLY A 405 33.68 -11.79 1.28
CA GLY A 405 34.79 -12.37 2.02
C GLY A 405 35.29 -11.53 3.19
N SER A 406 34.41 -10.76 3.84
CA SER A 406 34.73 -9.88 4.98
C SER A 406 35.81 -8.83 4.66
N PRO A 407 35.55 -7.92 3.70
CA PRO A 407 36.49 -6.90 3.29
C PRO A 407 36.80 -5.92 4.44
N GLY A 408 38.07 -5.54 4.57
CA GLY A 408 38.51 -4.56 5.56
C GLY A 408 38.27 -3.10 5.16
N THR A 409 38.09 -2.83 3.86
CA THR A 409 37.91 -1.49 3.31
C THR A 409 36.89 -1.47 2.17
N ASP A 410 36.28 -0.30 1.95
CA ASP A 410 35.44 -0.03 0.77
C ASP A 410 36.29 0.19 -0.51
N PRO A 411 35.68 0.49 -1.67
CA PRO A 411 36.41 0.79 -2.91
C PRO A 411 37.30 2.04 -2.83
N HIS A 412 37.00 3.00 -1.96
CA HIS A 412 37.77 4.23 -1.73
C HIS A 412 38.95 4.03 -0.76
N GLY A 413 38.95 2.92 -0.04
CA GLY A 413 39.97 2.56 0.94
C GLY A 413 39.61 2.97 2.37
N HIS A 414 38.39 3.43 2.65
CA HIS A 414 37.96 3.70 4.02
C HIS A 414 37.73 2.38 4.77
N PRO A 415 38.12 2.31 6.05
CA PRO A 415 37.96 1.10 6.85
C PRO A 415 36.49 0.74 7.06
N ILE A 416 36.11 -0.51 6.82
CA ILE A 416 34.75 -0.99 7.09
C ILE A 416 34.65 -1.31 8.60
N PRO A 417 33.69 -0.73 9.34
CA PRO A 417 33.48 -1.11 10.73
C PRO A 417 33.19 -2.60 10.88
N SER A 418 33.72 -3.22 11.93
CA SER A 418 33.44 -4.62 12.25
C SER A 418 31.97 -4.82 12.69
N PRO A 419 31.46 -6.07 12.71
CA PRO A 419 30.17 -6.37 13.33
C PRO A 419 30.10 -5.99 14.82
N SER A 420 31.23 -5.96 15.54
CA SER A 420 31.30 -5.49 16.93
C SER A 420 31.29 -3.97 17.07
N GLY A 421 31.36 -3.22 15.96
CA GLY A 421 31.41 -1.75 15.96
C GLY A 421 32.82 -1.19 16.17
N GLU A 422 33.87 -1.97 15.89
CA GLU A 422 35.26 -1.50 15.91
C GLU A 422 35.62 -0.92 14.54
N LEU A 423 36.19 0.29 14.54
CA LEU A 423 36.67 0.94 13.31
C LEU A 423 38.20 1.00 13.35
N ALA A 424 38.84 0.43 12.33
CA ALA A 424 40.29 0.49 12.20
C ALA A 424 40.75 1.93 11.93
N ALA A 425 41.95 2.29 12.42
CA ALA A 425 42.56 3.57 12.09
C ALA A 425 42.95 3.61 10.60
N ILE A 426 42.83 4.79 9.99
CA ILE A 426 43.25 5.01 8.60
C ILE A 426 44.76 4.74 8.51
N ALA A 427 45.16 3.85 7.61
CA ALA A 427 46.55 3.46 7.43
C ALA A 427 47.30 4.49 6.56
N GLY A 428 48.44 4.97 7.06
CA GLY A 428 49.36 5.82 6.30
C GLY A 428 49.39 7.27 6.75
N ARG A 429 49.94 8.14 5.90
CA ARG A 429 49.96 9.59 6.10
C ARG A 429 49.42 10.32 4.87
N PRO A 430 48.94 11.57 5.01
CA PRO A 430 48.56 12.36 3.85
C PRO A 430 49.70 12.50 2.83
N LEU A 431 49.38 12.43 1.55
CA LEU A 431 50.34 12.57 0.45
C LEU A 431 51.05 13.93 0.50
N ALA A 432 50.34 14.97 0.96
CA ALA A 432 50.89 16.30 1.21
C ALA A 432 52.10 16.30 2.15
N GLU A 433 52.15 15.37 3.10
CA GLU A 433 53.21 15.25 4.12
C GLU A 433 54.36 14.34 3.69
N CYS A 434 54.29 13.74 2.50
CA CYS A 434 55.32 12.84 2.01
C CYS A 434 56.51 13.63 1.42
N PRO A 435 57.77 13.30 1.78
CA PRO A 435 58.94 13.99 1.26
C PRO A 435 59.18 13.71 -0.23
N VAL A 436 59.85 14.67 -0.87
CA VAL A 436 60.20 14.59 -2.31
C VAL A 436 61.10 13.39 -2.57
N GLY A 437 60.75 12.59 -3.57
CA GLY A 437 61.42 11.36 -3.96
C GLY A 437 60.87 10.10 -3.29
N GLU A 438 59.98 10.22 -2.30
CA GLU A 438 59.36 9.06 -1.65
C GLU A 438 58.28 8.44 -2.56
N GLN A 439 58.29 7.11 -2.60
CA GLN A 439 57.30 6.31 -3.32
C GLN A 439 56.35 5.65 -2.31
N GLY A 440 55.07 6.00 -2.40
CA GLY A 440 54.01 5.45 -1.56
C GLY A 440 52.97 4.69 -2.37
N VAL A 441 52.24 3.80 -1.72
CA VAL A 441 51.02 3.18 -2.27
C VAL A 441 49.82 3.85 -1.63
N VAL A 442 48.89 4.31 -2.45
CA VAL A 442 47.63 4.91 -2.01
C VAL A 442 46.81 3.86 -1.28
N THR A 443 46.49 4.14 -0.02
CA THR A 443 45.64 3.28 0.81
C THR A 443 44.20 3.76 0.83
N MET A 444 43.99 5.08 0.81
CA MET A 444 42.67 5.68 0.90
C MET A 444 42.64 7.01 0.14
N VAL A 445 41.50 7.29 -0.48
CA VAL A 445 41.22 8.54 -1.19
C VAL A 445 39.93 9.10 -0.62
N GLY A 446 39.95 10.35 -0.13
CA GLY A 446 38.77 10.98 0.48
C GLY A 446 37.59 11.17 -0.49
N ASP A 447 36.40 10.91 0.02
CA ASP A 447 35.10 10.95 -0.70
C ASP A 447 34.18 12.09 -0.23
N ASP A 448 34.60 12.91 0.75
CA ASP A 448 33.82 13.98 1.37
C ASP A 448 33.38 15.11 0.41
N ARG A 449 34.02 15.18 -0.76
CA ARG A 449 33.77 16.18 -1.80
C ARG A 449 33.89 15.59 -3.19
N ALA A 450 32.75 15.53 -3.90
CA ALA A 450 32.66 14.97 -5.25
C ALA A 450 33.62 15.63 -6.26
N ASP A 451 33.84 16.94 -6.16
CA ASP A 451 34.73 17.66 -7.07
C ASP A 451 36.21 17.32 -6.85
N LEU A 452 36.62 17.11 -5.60
CA LEU A 452 37.98 16.69 -5.26
C LEU A 452 38.21 15.21 -5.63
N LEU A 453 37.22 14.35 -5.38
CA LEU A 453 37.27 12.94 -5.76
C LEU A 453 37.38 12.78 -7.28
N ALA A 454 36.61 13.53 -8.07
CA ALA A 454 36.71 13.53 -9.53
C ALA A 454 38.13 13.90 -10.01
N ALA A 455 38.76 14.91 -9.38
CA ALA A 455 40.14 15.30 -9.69
C ALA A 455 41.15 14.18 -9.35
N MET A 456 40.94 13.44 -8.25
CA MET A 456 41.79 12.30 -7.86
C MET A 456 41.67 11.15 -8.87
N VAL A 457 40.44 10.83 -9.29
CA VAL A 457 40.15 9.81 -10.30
C VAL A 457 40.78 10.18 -11.65
N GLU A 458 40.64 11.43 -12.09
CA GLU A 458 41.23 11.94 -13.34
C GLU A 458 42.77 11.90 -13.31
N ALA A 459 43.36 12.21 -12.15
CA ALA A 459 44.80 12.10 -11.92
C ALA A 459 45.30 10.64 -11.81
N GLY A 460 44.41 9.64 -11.80
CA GLY A 460 44.73 8.22 -11.67
C GLY A 460 45.12 7.81 -10.24
N ILE A 461 44.83 8.65 -9.25
CA ILE A 461 45.14 8.42 -7.84
C ILE A 461 43.97 7.66 -7.22
N LEU A 462 44.13 6.34 -7.23
CA LEU A 462 43.16 5.40 -6.71
C LEU A 462 43.83 4.49 -5.67
N PRO A 463 43.06 3.89 -4.75
CA PRO A 463 43.60 2.89 -3.85
C PRO A 463 44.40 1.81 -4.58
N GLN A 464 45.46 1.32 -3.93
CA GLN A 464 46.45 0.37 -4.45
C GLN A 464 47.34 0.89 -5.59
N ARG A 465 47.19 2.14 -6.06
CA ARG A 465 48.11 2.74 -7.03
C ARG A 465 49.36 3.28 -6.35
N THR A 466 50.49 3.15 -7.04
CA THR A 466 51.76 3.70 -6.58
C THR A 466 51.93 5.13 -7.05
N VAL A 467 52.32 6.01 -6.13
CA VAL A 467 52.50 7.44 -6.35
C VAL A 467 53.89 7.84 -5.85
N THR A 468 54.64 8.60 -6.65
CA THR A 468 55.96 9.14 -6.25
C THR A 468 55.89 10.65 -6.17
N VAL A 469 56.28 11.24 -5.05
CA VAL A 469 56.29 12.70 -4.89
C VAL A 469 57.50 13.28 -5.62
N LEU A 470 57.28 14.22 -6.55
CA LEU A 470 58.34 14.86 -7.35
C LEU A 470 58.72 16.25 -6.86
N GLY A 471 57.82 16.94 -6.17
CA GLY A 471 58.08 18.26 -5.61
C GLY A 471 56.82 18.90 -5.04
N HIS A 472 57.01 19.84 -4.13
CA HIS A 472 55.96 20.72 -3.62
C HIS A 472 56.18 22.12 -4.20
N GLY A 473 55.15 22.70 -4.82
CA GLY A 473 55.19 24.05 -5.38
C GLY A 473 53.97 24.86 -4.98
N ASP A 474 53.95 26.14 -5.38
CA ASP A 474 52.87 27.08 -5.06
C ASP A 474 51.52 26.65 -5.68
N ASP A 475 51.55 25.98 -6.83
CA ASP A 475 50.37 25.44 -7.51
C ASP A 475 49.90 24.08 -6.96
N GLY A 476 50.60 23.51 -5.96
CA GLY A 476 50.28 22.22 -5.34
C GLY A 476 51.41 21.19 -5.39
N LEU A 477 51.05 19.92 -5.12
CA LEU A 477 51.97 18.79 -5.07
C LEU A 477 52.13 18.16 -6.46
N ARG A 478 53.37 18.07 -6.96
CA ARG A 478 53.69 17.35 -8.20
C ARG A 478 53.98 15.89 -7.88
N ALA A 479 53.27 14.98 -8.52
CA ALA A 479 53.42 13.55 -8.30
C ALA A 479 53.49 12.77 -9.63
N ARG A 480 54.19 11.64 -9.62
CA ARG A 480 54.15 10.64 -10.68
C ARG A 480 53.21 9.51 -10.30
N VAL A 481 52.24 9.24 -11.16
CA VAL A 481 51.27 8.14 -11.02
C VAL A 481 51.39 7.25 -12.26
N GLY A 482 51.97 6.07 -12.11
CA GLY A 482 52.37 5.24 -13.26
C GLY A 482 53.38 5.97 -14.15
N GLU A 483 53.04 6.17 -15.43
CA GLU A 483 53.87 6.91 -16.40
C GLU A 483 53.51 8.41 -16.51
N ARG A 484 52.45 8.87 -15.82
CA ARG A 484 51.97 10.25 -15.91
C ARG A 484 52.50 11.10 -14.77
N GLU A 485 52.79 12.35 -15.09
CA GLU A 485 53.12 13.39 -14.12
C GLU A 485 51.89 14.30 -13.94
N VAL A 486 51.46 14.48 -12.70
CA VAL A 486 50.24 15.21 -12.34
C VAL A 486 50.52 16.26 -11.27
N VAL A 487 49.77 17.36 -11.30
CA VAL A 487 49.82 18.41 -10.27
C VAL A 487 48.52 18.36 -9.49
N LEU A 488 48.62 18.12 -8.19
CA LEU A 488 47.49 17.99 -7.28
C LEU A 488 47.37 19.24 -6.41
N PRO A 489 46.18 19.86 -6.33
CA PRO A 489 45.93 20.91 -5.35
C PRO A 489 46.27 20.43 -3.93
N ALA A 490 46.74 21.34 -3.07
CA ALA A 490 47.11 21.00 -1.69
C ALA A 490 45.95 20.33 -0.92
N GLU A 491 44.71 20.79 -1.15
CA GLU A 491 43.49 20.19 -0.56
C GLU A 491 43.26 18.74 -0.98
N VAL A 492 43.61 18.38 -2.22
CA VAL A 492 43.53 17.01 -2.75
C VAL A 492 44.64 16.16 -2.12
N ALA A 493 45.86 16.67 -2.08
CA ALA A 493 47.01 15.96 -1.52
C ALA A 493 46.86 15.67 -0.01
N GLN A 494 46.11 16.48 0.74
CA GLN A 494 45.81 16.23 2.15
C GLN A 494 44.79 15.09 2.37
N ARG A 495 44.00 14.75 1.35
CA ARG A 495 42.93 13.73 1.41
C ARG A 495 43.32 12.38 0.79
N VAL A 496 44.51 12.30 0.22
CA VAL A 496 45.07 11.05 -0.31
C VAL A 496 46.02 10.49 0.75
N TYR A 497 45.76 9.29 1.25
CA TYR A 497 46.62 8.65 2.23
C TYR A 497 47.50 7.60 1.55
N VAL A 498 48.76 7.58 1.93
CA VAL A 498 49.75 6.65 1.40
C VAL A 498 50.54 5.96 2.49
N VAL A 499 50.94 4.72 2.22
CA VAL A 499 51.92 3.97 3.00
C VAL A 499 53.19 3.77 2.19
N ASP A 500 54.32 3.68 2.88
CA ASP A 500 55.64 3.47 2.27
C ASP A 500 55.64 2.18 1.40
N GLY A 501 56.09 2.31 0.15
CA GLY A 501 56.04 1.24 -0.87
C GLY A 501 56.80 -0.03 -0.48
N GLN A 502 57.75 0.04 0.46
CA GLN A 502 58.47 -1.14 0.97
C GLN A 502 57.68 -1.98 1.98
N ARG A 503 56.58 -1.47 2.56
CA ARG A 503 55.78 -2.21 3.55
C ARG A 503 54.79 -3.22 2.95
N LEU A 504 54.47 -3.12 1.65
CA LEU A 504 53.48 -3.98 0.98
C LEU A 504 54.05 -5.28 0.39
N SER A 505 55.36 -5.54 0.51
CA SER A 505 55.95 -6.85 0.16
C SER A 505 55.51 -8.02 1.05
N ARG A 506 54.61 -7.79 2.01
CA ARG A 506 53.73 -8.83 2.55
C ARG A 506 52.31 -8.55 2.07
N PRO A 507 51.69 -9.46 1.30
CA PRO A 507 50.31 -9.27 0.90
C PRO A 507 49.46 -9.15 2.16
N MET A 508 48.55 -8.17 2.20
CA MET A 508 47.42 -8.17 3.14
C MET A 508 46.40 -9.24 2.73
N GLU A 509 46.85 -10.47 2.46
CA GLU A 509 46.01 -11.64 2.22
C GLU A 509 45.92 -12.43 3.53
N GLY A 510 45.13 -11.89 4.45
CA GLY A 510 44.63 -12.66 5.58
C GLY A 510 43.43 -13.49 5.14
N ALA A 511 43.69 -14.76 4.81
CA ALA A 511 42.74 -15.88 4.78
C ALA A 511 41.70 -15.94 3.64
N VAL A 512 42.13 -16.35 2.44
CA VAL A 512 41.29 -17.20 1.57
C VAL A 512 42.17 -18.33 1.02
N ARG A 513 42.15 -19.49 1.68
CA ARG A 513 42.56 -20.75 1.05
C ARG A 513 41.33 -21.37 0.41
N ALA A 514 41.53 -21.76 -0.84
CA ALA A 514 40.62 -22.50 -1.69
C ALA A 514 39.93 -23.67 -0.97
N ASP A 515 38.61 -23.72 -1.11
CA ASP A 515 37.90 -24.95 -1.43
C ASP A 515 36.68 -24.58 -2.26
N SER A 516 36.86 -24.63 -3.57
CA SER A 516 35.78 -24.69 -4.54
C SER A 516 35.54 -26.16 -4.85
N PRO A 517 34.34 -26.71 -4.61
CA PRO A 517 33.89 -27.85 -5.37
C PRO A 517 32.99 -27.34 -6.50
N ALA A 518 33.37 -27.66 -7.72
CA ALA A 518 32.44 -27.79 -8.83
C ALA A 518 32.67 -29.17 -9.48
N PRO A 519 31.66 -29.76 -10.14
CA PRO A 519 30.25 -29.34 -10.26
C PRO A 519 29.27 -30.15 -9.38
#